data_AF-A0A8T3V631-F1
#
_entry.id   AF-A0A8T3V631-F1
#
_cell.length_a   1.000
_cell.length_b   1.000
_cell.length_c   1.000
_cell.angle_alpha   90.00
_cell.angle_beta   90.00
_cell.angle_gamma   90.00
#
_symmetry.space_group_name_H-M   'P 1'
#
loop_
_entity.id
_entity.type
_entity.pdbx_description
1 polymer ?
#
loop_
_entity_poly.entity_id
_entity_poly.type
_entity_poly.pdbx_seq_one_letter_code
_entity_poly.pdbx_strand_id
1 'polypeptide(L)'
;MTKKYPLTYEEYHKKIIELFLKNKTDKEDAMNRLNNLLNAEPDFMEGLYAETCFRYDHPEIYSETCKKVFGDYLLESIPVNTLNMLLGGQI
;
A
#
# COMPACT_ATOMS: atom_id res chain seq x y z
N MET A 1 3.29 -4.94 -24.77
CA MET A 1 2.11 -4.60 -23.95
C MET A 1 2.47 -3.41 -23.10
N THR A 2 1.70 -2.32 -23.19
CA THR A 2 1.87 -1.15 -22.32
C THR A 2 1.22 -1.45 -20.97
N LYS A 3 1.95 -1.26 -19.86
CA LYS A 3 1.38 -1.42 -18.51
C LYS A 3 0.25 -0.38 -18.33
N LYS A 4 -0.93 -0.81 -17.85
CA LYS A 4 -2.07 0.09 -17.54
C LYS A 4 -1.76 1.01 -16.36
N TYR A 5 -1.06 0.47 -15.35
CA TYR A 5 -0.71 1.17 -14.12
C TYR A 5 0.80 1.34 -13.98
N PRO A 6 1.28 2.36 -13.25
CA PRO A 6 2.70 2.57 -12.96
C PRO A 6 3.38 1.38 -12.26
N LEU A 7 2.66 0.64 -11.41
CA LEU A 7 3.14 -0.57 -10.73
C LEU A 7 2.21 -1.74 -11.06
N THR A 8 2.77 -2.94 -11.26
CA THR A 8 2.01 -4.20 -11.19
C THR A 8 1.60 -4.49 -9.75
N TYR A 9 0.72 -5.47 -9.54
CA TYR A 9 0.38 -5.94 -8.19
C TYR A 9 1.61 -6.37 -7.39
N GLU A 10 2.52 -7.14 -8.00
CA GLU A 10 3.74 -7.61 -7.35
C GLU A 10 4.69 -6.46 -6.98
N GLU A 11 4.87 -5.50 -7.90
CA GLU A 11 5.67 -4.29 -7.67
C GLU A 11 5.06 -3.44 -6.55
N TYR A 12 3.74 -3.27 -6.56
CA TYR A 12 2.99 -2.57 -5.53
C TYR A 12 3.13 -3.24 -4.17
N HIS A 13 2.89 -4.56 -4.09
CA HIS A 13 2.97 -5.32 -2.85
C HIS A 13 4.36 -5.16 -2.21
N LYS A 14 5.42 -5.38 -2.98
CA LYS A 14 6.80 -5.17 -2.51
C LYS A 14 7.03 -3.74 -2.03
N LYS A 15 6.56 -2.74 -2.79
CA LYS A 15 6.73 -1.32 -2.45
C LYS A 15 6.00 -0.95 -1.15
N ILE A 16 4.79 -1.45 -0.92
CA ILE A 16 4.05 -1.20 0.33
C ILE A 16 4.79 -1.79 1.53
N ILE A 17 5.31 -3.02 1.42
CA ILE A 17 6.09 -3.64 2.50
C ILE A 17 7.36 -2.82 2.79
N GLU A 18 8.10 -2.43 1.75
CA GLU A 18 9.30 -1.60 1.90
C GLU A 18 9.01 -0.29 2.63
N LEU A 19 7.95 0.42 2.22
CA LEU A 19 7.54 1.69 2.84
C LEU A 19 7.04 1.49 4.27
N PHE A 20 6.26 0.43 4.52
CA PHE A 20 5.76 0.10 5.85
C PHE A 20 6.89 -0.19 6.85
N LEU A 21 7.92 -0.92 6.42
CA LEU A 21 9.06 -1.30 7.27
C LEU A 21 10.13 -0.20 7.40
N LYS A 22 10.15 0.78 6.50
CA LYS A 22 11.19 1.81 6.40
C LYS A 22 11.46 2.53 7.72
N ASN A 23 10.41 2.88 8.46
CA ASN A 23 10.48 3.67 9.69
C ASN A 23 10.21 2.85 10.96
N LYS A 24 10.24 1.51 10.89
CA LYS A 24 10.00 0.65 12.06
C LYS A 24 11.29 0.44 12.84
N THR A 25 11.23 0.68 14.14
CA THR A 25 12.32 0.44 15.09
C THR A 25 12.62 -1.06 15.21
N ASP A 26 11.57 -1.89 15.24
CA ASP A 26 11.64 -3.35 15.19
C ASP A 26 10.98 -3.85 13.90
N LYS A 27 11.82 -4.15 12.89
CA LYS A 27 11.35 -4.63 11.60
C LYS A 27 10.86 -6.09 11.65
N GLU A 28 11.41 -6.89 12.56
CA GLU A 28 11.05 -8.32 12.66
C GLU A 28 9.64 -8.46 13.26
N ASP A 29 9.37 -7.78 14.38
CA ASP A 29 8.03 -7.75 14.97
C ASP A 29 7.00 -7.14 14.01
N ALA A 30 7.33 -6.04 13.33
CA ALA A 30 6.46 -5.44 12.33
C ALA A 30 6.14 -6.40 11.17
N MET A 31 7.14 -7.16 10.69
CA MET A 31 6.95 -8.16 9.64
C MET A 31 6.11 -9.34 10.14
N ASN A 32 6.30 -9.79 11.38
CA ASN A 32 5.50 -10.86 11.99
C ASN A 32 4.03 -10.46 12.10
N ARG A 33 3.73 -9.23 12.55
CA ARG A 33 2.36 -8.70 12.61
C ARG A 33 1.73 -8.60 11.22
N LEU A 34 2.49 -8.13 10.23
CA LEU A 34 2.03 -8.08 8.85
C LEU A 34 1.71 -9.48 8.32
N ASN A 35 2.62 -10.45 8.50
CA ASN A 35 2.37 -11.84 8.08
C ASN A 35 1.14 -12.44 8.76
N ASN A 36 0.92 -12.16 10.05
CA ASN A 36 -0.28 -12.61 10.76
C ASN A 36 -1.56 -12.01 10.16
N LEU A 37 -1.54 -10.72 9.80
CA LEU A 37 -2.66 -10.08 9.10
C LEU A 37 -2.90 -10.73 7.73
N LEU A 38 -1.86 -10.91 6.92
CA LEU A 38 -2.01 -11.50 5.58
C LEU A 38 -2.42 -12.97 5.61
N ASN A 39 -2.11 -13.70 6.69
CA ASN A 39 -2.62 -15.06 6.88
C ASN A 39 -4.10 -15.08 7.27
N ALA A 40 -4.56 -14.08 8.04
CA ALA A 40 -5.97 -13.96 8.43
C ALA A 40 -6.83 -13.39 7.29
N GLU A 41 -6.29 -12.44 6.54
CA GLU A 41 -6.95 -11.68 5.48
C GLU A 41 -6.06 -11.69 4.21
N PRO A 42 -6.03 -12.82 3.46
CA PRO A 42 -5.12 -13.00 2.31
C PRO A 42 -5.35 -11.99 1.19
N ASP A 43 -6.58 -11.51 1.03
CA ASP A 43 -6.97 -10.57 -0.01
C ASP A 43 -6.72 -9.10 0.40
N PHE A 44 -6.21 -8.85 1.62
CA PHE A 44 -6.03 -7.49 2.14
C PHE A 44 -5.17 -6.61 1.23
N MET A 45 -4.04 -7.13 0.77
CA MET A 45 -3.14 -6.41 -0.14
C MET A 45 -3.74 -6.22 -1.53
N GLU A 46 -4.55 -7.17 -2.00
CA GLU A 46 -5.28 -7.05 -3.25
C GLU A 46 -6.33 -5.94 -3.16
N GLY A 47 -7.06 -5.85 -2.04
CA GLY A 47 -7.99 -4.76 -1.76
C GLY A 47 -7.33 -3.38 -1.79
N LEU A 48 -6.17 -3.23 -1.15
CA LEU A 48 -5.41 -1.96 -1.19
C LEU A 48 -4.94 -1.61 -2.61
N TYR A 49 -4.51 -2.62 -3.39
CA TYR A 49 -4.11 -2.41 -4.78
C TYR A 49 -5.31 -2.03 -5.66
N ALA A 50 -6.46 -2.68 -5.48
CA ALA A 50 -7.70 -2.37 -6.18
C ALA A 50 -8.18 -0.94 -5.87
N GLU A 51 -8.11 -0.49 -4.61
CA GLU A 51 -8.41 0.89 -4.22
C GLU A 51 -7.46 1.89 -4.91
N THR A 52 -6.16 1.60 -4.95
CA THR A 52 -5.16 2.43 -5.62
C THR A 52 -5.45 2.52 -7.12
N CYS A 53 -5.78 1.41 -7.77
CA CYS A 53 -6.18 1.37 -9.17
C CYS A 53 -7.47 2.15 -9.43
N PHE A 54 -8.48 1.99 -8.56
CA PHE A 54 -9.73 2.74 -8.62
C PHE A 54 -9.44 4.25 -8.57
N ARG A 55 -8.65 4.71 -7.59
CA ARG A 55 -8.26 6.11 -7.50
C ARG A 55 -7.55 6.60 -8.76
N TYR A 56 -6.67 5.79 -9.36
CA TYR A 56 -5.94 6.14 -10.57
C TYR A 56 -6.84 6.30 -11.82
N ASP A 57 -7.90 5.49 -11.89
CA ASP A 57 -8.81 5.42 -13.03
C ASP A 57 -9.94 6.46 -12.98
N HIS A 58 -10.16 7.12 -11.84
CA HIS A 58 -11.31 8.01 -11.60
C HIS A 58 -10.90 9.49 -11.36
N PRO A 59 -10.33 10.19 -12.36
CA PRO A 59 -9.97 11.62 -12.26
C PRO A 59 -11.17 12.52 -11.98
N GLU A 60 -12.39 12.11 -12.32
CA GLU A 60 -13.63 12.84 -12.00
C GLU A 60 -13.94 12.87 -10.50
N ILE A 61 -13.42 11.92 -9.73
CA ILE A 61 -13.54 11.88 -8.26
C ILE A 61 -12.33 12.54 -7.60
N TYR A 62 -11.12 12.23 -8.09
CA TYR A 62 -9.85 12.58 -7.43
C TYR A 62 -9.06 13.69 -8.11
N SER A 63 -9.61 14.34 -9.14
CA SER A 63 -8.94 15.32 -9.99
C SER A 63 -7.62 14.81 -10.59
N GLU A 64 -6.76 15.72 -11.06
CA GLU A 64 -5.44 15.36 -11.61
C GLU A 64 -4.52 14.65 -10.60
N THR A 65 -4.84 14.69 -9.31
CA THR A 65 -4.07 13.99 -8.28
C THR A 65 -4.16 12.45 -8.41
N CYS A 66 -5.16 11.93 -9.13
CA CYS A 66 -5.34 10.51 -9.39
C CYS A 66 -4.08 9.83 -9.97
N LYS A 67 -3.36 10.52 -10.87
CA LYS A 67 -2.17 9.98 -11.53
C LYS A 67 -0.95 9.89 -10.61
N LYS A 68 -1.00 10.52 -9.45
CA LYS A 68 0.05 10.50 -8.43
C LYS A 68 -0.12 9.40 -7.39
N VAL A 69 -1.23 8.65 -7.41
CA VAL A 69 -1.59 7.70 -6.34
C VAL A 69 -0.57 6.56 -6.15
N PHE A 70 0.20 6.24 -7.19
CA PHE A 70 1.33 5.29 -7.12
C PHE A 70 2.65 5.89 -6.65
N GLY A 71 2.69 7.20 -6.34
CA GLY A 71 3.88 7.87 -5.82
C GLY A 71 4.04 7.63 -4.31
N ASP A 72 5.29 7.51 -3.86
CA ASP A 72 5.66 7.18 -2.47
C ASP A 72 4.87 7.96 -1.43
N TYR A 73 4.66 9.27 -1.61
CA TYR A 73 3.89 10.08 -0.67
C TYR A 73 2.44 9.58 -0.47
N LEU A 74 1.73 9.22 -1.55
CA LEU A 74 0.35 8.74 -1.44
C LEU A 74 0.29 7.27 -1.02
N LEU A 75 1.28 6.46 -1.39
CA LEU A 75 1.43 5.10 -0.86
C LEU A 75 1.72 5.12 0.66
N GLU A 76 2.56 6.02 1.13
CA GLU A 76 2.84 6.23 2.56
C GLU A 76 1.58 6.72 3.30
N SER A 77 0.83 7.65 2.69
CA SER A 77 -0.32 8.30 3.32
C SER A 77 -1.60 7.45 3.36
N ILE A 78 -1.76 6.49 2.43
CA ILE A 78 -2.99 5.70 2.31
C ILE A 78 -2.73 4.25 2.70
N PRO A 79 -2.21 3.34 1.84
CA PRO A 79 -2.08 1.93 2.18
C PRO A 79 -1.12 1.67 3.35
N VAL A 80 0.01 2.37 3.43
CA VAL A 80 0.97 2.21 4.54
C VAL A 80 0.40 2.77 5.84
N ASN A 81 -0.32 3.89 5.79
CA ASN A 81 -0.99 4.43 6.98
C ASN A 81 -2.08 3.47 7.49
N THR A 82 -2.85 2.84 6.59
CA THR A 82 -3.80 1.79 6.96
C THR A 82 -3.11 0.64 7.68
N LEU A 83 -1.98 0.16 7.18
CA LEU A 83 -1.18 -0.86 7.87
C LEU A 83 -0.68 -0.39 9.25
N ASN A 84 -0.22 0.86 9.35
CA ASN A 84 0.22 1.44 10.63
C ASN A 84 -0.91 1.51 11.66
N MET A 85 -2.12 1.86 11.24
CA MET A 85 -3.28 1.91 12.12
C MET A 85 -3.71 0.52 12.61
N LEU A 86 -3.63 -0.50 11.74
CA LEU A 86 -4.04 -1.87 12.07
C LEU A 86 -3.00 -2.64 12.89
N LEU A 87 -1.72 -2.49 12.55
CA LEU A 87 -0.64 -3.30 13.12
C LEU A 87 0.10 -2.62 14.27
N GLY A 88 -0.26 -1.36 14.56
CA GLY A 88 0.41 -0.52 15.54
C GLY A 88 1.66 0.15 14.96
N GLY A 89 1.68 1.48 15.02
CA GLY A 89 2.83 2.30 14.67
C GLY A 89 3.45 2.90 15.92
N GLN A 90 4.40 2.21 16.54
CA GLN A 90 5.50 2.95 17.16
C GLN A 90 6.38 3.40 15.99
N ILE A 91 6.30 4.71 15.72
CA ILE A 91 7.25 5.46 14.89
C ILE A 91 8.36 5.91 15.83
#